data_AF-A0A7J0H1S5-F1
#
_entry.id   AF-A0A7J0H1S5-F1
#
_cell.length_a   1.000
_cell.length_b   1.000
_cell.length_c   1.000
_cell.angle_alpha   90.00
_cell.angle_beta   90.00
_cell.angle_gamma   90.00
#
_symmetry.space_group_name_H-M   'P 1'
#
loop_
_entity.id
_entity.type
_entity.pdbx_description
1 polymer ?
#
loop_
_entity_poly.entity_id
_entity_poly.type
_entity_poly.pdbx_seq_one_letter_code
_entity_poly.pdbx_strand_id
1 'polypeptide(L)'
;MCDLRHLGCTWFMFVAPPPVVCTRTQGRESIAAKLVANLFTEAGADRVLACDLHSGQSMGYFDIPVDHVYCQPVILDYLASKRICSNDLVVVSPDVGGVARASAFAKKLSDAPLAICG
;
A
#
# COMPACT_ATOMS: atom_id res chain seq x y z
N MET A 1 22.99 16.64 -3.53
CA MET A 1 22.20 17.04 -2.35
C MET A 1 21.34 18.23 -2.79
N CYS A 2 20.29 17.99 -3.57
CA CYS A 2 19.43 19.06 -4.07
C CYS A 2 18.52 19.53 -2.93
N ASP A 3 18.65 20.79 -2.53
CA ASP A 3 17.83 21.42 -1.50
C ASP A 3 16.41 21.61 -2.06
N LEU A 4 15.52 20.69 -1.71
CA LEU A 4 14.11 20.64 -2.14
C LEU A 4 13.27 21.79 -1.56
N ARG A 5 13.79 22.54 -0.59
CA ARG A 5 13.09 23.67 0.06
C ARG A 5 12.79 24.83 -0.89
N HIS A 6 13.57 24.98 -1.98
CA HIS A 6 13.36 26.08 -2.94
C HIS A 6 12.30 25.80 -4.02
N LEU A 7 11.77 24.58 -4.12
CA LEU A 7 10.85 24.22 -5.21
C LEU A 7 9.36 24.40 -4.86
N GLY A 8 9.00 24.85 -3.65
CA GLY A 8 7.59 25.02 -3.27
C GLY A 8 6.77 23.73 -3.30
N CYS A 9 7.45 22.57 -3.32
CA CYS A 9 6.84 21.25 -3.33
C CYS A 9 6.32 20.93 -1.92
N THR A 10 5.11 21.37 -1.61
CA THR A 10 4.38 21.07 -0.35
C THR A 10 3.88 19.62 -0.26
N TRP A 11 4.15 18.79 -1.28
CA TRP A 11 3.60 17.45 -1.42
C TRP A 11 4.65 16.47 -1.92
N PHE A 12 4.87 15.42 -1.13
CA PHE A 12 5.72 14.29 -1.54
C PHE A 12 4.83 13.06 -1.75
N MET A 13 4.77 12.56 -2.99
CA MET A 13 4.10 11.30 -3.30
C MET A 13 5.09 10.17 -3.07
N PHE A 14 4.92 9.44 -1.97
CA PHE A 14 5.67 8.22 -1.73
C PHE A 14 4.91 7.06 -2.39
N VAL A 15 5.21 6.81 -3.66
CA VAL A 15 4.86 5.53 -4.29
C VAL A 15 5.80 4.51 -3.69
N ALA A 16 5.33 3.65 -2.79
CA ALA A 16 6.12 2.52 -2.35
C ALA A 16 6.35 1.62 -3.58
N PRO A 17 7.57 1.57 -4.17
CA PRO A 17 7.83 0.62 -5.24
C PRO A 17 7.69 -0.82 -4.70
N PRO A 18 7.25 -1.78 -5.52
CA PRO A 18 7.24 -3.18 -5.10
C PRO A 18 8.66 -3.64 -4.72
N PRO A 19 8.74 -4.64 -3.84
CA PRO A 19 9.10 -4.45 -2.43
C PRO A 19 10.50 -3.84 -2.27
N VAL A 20 10.60 -2.53 -2.07
CA VAL A 20 11.81 -1.95 -1.49
C VAL A 20 11.67 -2.01 0.03
N VAL A 21 12.09 -3.16 0.58
CA VAL A 21 12.25 -3.48 2.02
C VAL A 21 10.96 -3.78 2.79
N CYS A 22 10.31 -4.93 2.53
CA CYS A 22 9.40 -5.60 3.49
C CYS A 22 9.38 -7.12 3.24
N THR A 23 10.44 -7.86 3.59
CA THR A 23 10.42 -9.34 3.53
C THR A 23 10.75 -10.01 4.87
N ARG A 24 10.86 -9.28 5.98
CA ARG A 24 11.22 -9.88 7.27
C ARG A 24 10.60 -9.15 8.44
N THR A 25 9.55 -9.74 8.99
CA THR A 25 8.97 -9.49 10.32
C THR A 25 10.03 -9.68 11.42
N GLN A 26 10.96 -8.73 11.57
CA GLN A 26 12.10 -8.89 12.47
C GLN A 26 12.60 -7.55 12.99
N GLY A 27 11.79 -6.88 13.82
CA GLY A 27 12.15 -5.84 14.81
C GLY A 27 12.89 -4.57 14.35
N ARG A 28 13.49 -4.55 13.16
CA ARG A 28 14.37 -3.50 12.62
C ARG A 28 13.73 -2.74 11.46
N GLU A 29 12.61 -3.22 10.91
CA GLU A 29 11.83 -2.52 9.88
C GLU A 29 11.28 -1.19 10.40
N SER A 30 10.82 -1.14 11.65
CA SER A 30 10.26 0.06 12.27
C SER A 30 11.28 1.20 12.41
N ILE A 31 12.55 0.88 12.70
CA ILE A 31 13.60 1.89 12.89
C ILE A 31 14.01 2.50 11.54
N ALA A 32 14.15 1.67 10.51
CA ALA A 32 14.51 2.16 9.17
C ALA A 32 13.38 3.00 8.55
N ALA A 33 12.12 2.56 8.69
CA ALA A 33 10.97 3.33 8.21
C ALA A 33 10.81 4.66 8.96
N LYS A 34 11.02 4.69 10.28
CA LYS A 34 11.03 5.93 11.07
C LYS A 34 12.18 6.87 10.70
N LEU A 35 13.37 6.32 10.41
CA LEU A 35 14.50 7.13 9.94
C LEU A 35 14.17 7.83 8.61
N VAL A 36 13.61 7.08 7.65
CA VAL A 36 13.19 7.64 6.36
C VAL A 36 12.07 8.67 6.55
N ALA A 37 11.11 8.42 7.42
CA ALA A 37 10.06 9.38 7.75
C ALA A 37 10.63 10.69 8.31
N ASN A 38 11.57 10.62 9.25
CA ASN A 38 12.23 11.79 9.82
C ASN A 38 13.01 12.58 8.76
N LEU A 39 13.67 11.90 7.80
CA LEU A 39 14.35 12.57 6.70
C LEU A 39 13.39 13.37 5.81
N PHE A 40 12.17 12.88 5.58
CA PHE A 40 11.15 13.62 4.84
C PHE A 40 10.62 14.83 5.60
N THR A 41 10.41 14.69 6.92
CA THR A 41 10.02 15.82 7.78
C THR A 41 11.10 16.91 7.79
N GLU A 42 12.38 16.54 7.96
CA GLU A 42 13.51 17.48 7.94
C GLU A 42 13.76 18.09 6.55
N ALA A 43 13.42 17.37 5.48
CA ALA A 43 13.45 17.90 4.11
C ALA A 43 12.37 18.97 3.85
N GLY A 44 11.44 19.17 4.79
CA GLY A 44 10.37 20.18 4.71
C GLY A 44 9.09 19.68 4.04
N ALA A 45 8.81 18.38 4.09
CA ALA A 45 7.52 17.86 3.62
C ALA A 45 6.42 18.18 4.64
N ASP A 46 5.37 18.89 4.20
CA ASP A 46 4.21 19.21 5.06
C ASP A 46 3.23 18.03 5.18
N ARG A 47 3.16 17.18 4.15
CA ARG A 47 2.18 16.09 4.00
C ARG A 47 2.75 14.94 3.16
N VAL A 48 2.34 13.70 3.48
CA VAL A 48 2.75 12.50 2.74
C VAL A 48 1.54 11.80 2.16
N LEU A 49 1.61 11.50 0.86
CA LEU A 49 0.62 10.64 0.19
C LEU A 49 1.23 9.24 0.00
N ALA A 50 0.55 8.21 0.49
CA ALA A 50 0.94 6.81 0.32
C ALA A 50 -0.19 6.01 -0.37
N CYS A 51 0.14 5.14 -1.34
CA CYS A 51 -0.81 4.11 -1.82
C CYS A 51 -0.46 2.72 -1.27
N ASP A 52 -1.48 1.96 -0.90
CA ASP A 52 -1.44 0.52 -0.61
C ASP A 52 -0.28 0.10 0.31
N LEU A 53 -0.24 0.71 1.51
CA LEU A 53 0.69 0.32 2.56
C LEU A 53 0.46 -1.14 2.96
N HIS A 54 1.55 -1.90 3.00
CA HIS A 54 1.54 -3.31 3.39
C HIS A 54 1.00 -3.52 4.81
N SER A 55 1.31 -2.59 5.72
CA SER A 55 0.80 -2.54 7.08
C SER A 55 0.33 -1.12 7.41
N GLY A 56 -0.88 -1.00 7.95
CA GLY A 56 -1.40 0.28 8.43
C GLY A 56 -0.57 0.88 9.57
N GLN A 57 0.27 0.08 10.23
CA GLN A 57 1.18 0.57 11.27
C GLN A 57 2.28 1.48 10.74
N SER A 58 2.62 1.40 9.45
CA SER A 58 3.61 2.27 8.83
C SER A 58 3.20 3.74 8.81
N MET A 59 1.89 4.04 8.88
CA MET A 59 1.39 5.41 8.97
C MET A 59 1.81 6.10 10.28
N GLY A 60 1.99 5.33 11.36
CA GLY A 60 2.39 5.86 12.67
C GLY A 60 3.85 6.26 12.78
N TYR A 61 4.66 6.07 11.72
CA TYR A 61 6.06 6.49 11.72
C TYR A 61 6.24 7.95 11.30
N PHE A 62 5.28 8.56 10.62
CA PHE A 62 5.36 9.95 10.19
C PHE A 62 4.78 10.87 11.27
N ASP A 63 5.51 11.93 11.60
CA ASP A 63 5.02 12.98 12.53
C ASP A 63 4.15 14.03 11.81
N ILE A 64 4.00 13.90 10.49
CA ILE A 64 3.21 14.73 9.58
C ILE A 64 1.99 13.96 9.06
N PRO A 65 0.89 14.62 8.67
CA PRO A 65 -0.31 13.93 8.22
C PRO A 65 -0.02 13.07 6.97
N VAL A 66 -0.48 11.82 7.03
CA VAL A 66 -0.35 10.82 5.96
C VAL A 66 -1.73 10.53 5.37
N ASP A 67 -1.88 10.81 4.08
CA ASP A 67 -3.05 10.42 3.30
C ASP A 67 -2.80 9.04 2.68
N HIS A 68 -3.56 8.04 3.12
CA HIS A 68 -3.47 6.69 2.59
C HIS A 68 -4.56 6.44 1.54
N VAL A 69 -4.15 6.35 0.28
CA VAL A 69 -5.01 6.04 -0.84
C VAL A 69 -5.05 4.52 -1.03
N TYR A 70 -6.25 3.96 -1.16
CA TYR A 70 -6.42 2.55 -1.50
C TYR A 70 -6.53 2.39 -3.01
N CYS A 71 -5.67 1.57 -3.61
CA CYS A 71 -5.75 1.30 -5.04
C CYS A 71 -6.76 0.14 -5.35
N GLN A 72 -7.28 -0.55 -4.33
CA GLN A 72 -8.32 -1.59 -4.42
C GLN A 72 -9.55 -1.26 -5.30
N PRO A 73 -10.27 -0.13 -5.12
CA PRO A 73 -11.47 0.17 -5.92
C PRO A 73 -11.14 0.33 -7.41
N VAL A 74 -9.99 0.93 -7.74
CA VAL A 74 -9.56 1.11 -9.13
C VAL A 74 -9.32 -0.24 -9.82
N ILE A 75 -8.72 -1.19 -9.09
CA ILE A 75 -8.48 -2.54 -9.60
C ILE A 75 -9.80 -3.29 -9.80
N LEU A 76 -10.75 -3.14 -8.87
CA LEU A 76 -12.08 -3.76 -8.99
C LEU A 76 -12.85 -3.22 -10.19
N ASP A 77 -12.86 -1.91 -10.37
CA ASP A 77 -13.51 -1.26 -11.53
C ASP A 77 -12.86 -1.70 -12.84
N TYR A 78 -11.53 -1.82 -12.86
CA TYR A 78 -10.81 -2.35 -14.00
C TYR A 78 -11.19 -3.80 -14.32
N LEU A 79 -11.25 -4.68 -13.31
CA LEU A 79 -11.66 -6.08 -13.49
C LEU A 79 -13.12 -6.19 -13.93
N ALA A 80 -14.01 -5.37 -13.38
CA ALA A 80 -15.42 -5.30 -13.81
C ALA A 80 -15.53 -4.84 -15.28
N SER A 81 -14.71 -3.87 -15.69
CA SER A 81 -14.70 -3.38 -17.08
C SER A 81 -14.28 -4.45 -18.10
N LYS A 82 -13.51 -5.45 -17.67
CA LYS A 82 -13.05 -6.54 -18.54
C LYS A 82 -14.10 -7.60 -18.83
N ARG A 83 -15.32 -7.49 -18.26
CA ARG A 83 -16.45 -8.42 -18.46
C ARG A 83 -16.04 -9.89 -18.34
N ILE A 84 -15.16 -10.20 -17.39
CA ILE A 84 -14.79 -11.58 -17.09
C ILE A 84 -16.03 -12.25 -16.51
N CYS A 85 -16.44 -13.39 -17.07
CA CYS A 85 -17.57 -14.15 -16.55
C CYS A 85 -17.31 -14.48 -15.08
N SER A 86 -18.22 -14.10 -14.18
CA SER A 86 -18.08 -14.31 -12.74
C SER A 86 -17.89 -15.80 -12.37
N ASN A 87 -18.33 -16.73 -13.22
CA ASN A 87 -18.16 -18.17 -13.04
C ASN A 87 -16.73 -18.68 -13.29
N ASP A 88 -15.89 -17.94 -14.03
CA ASP A 88 -14.50 -18.33 -14.33
C ASP A 88 -13.47 -17.53 -13.49
N LEU A 89 -13.95 -16.69 -12.56
CA LEU A 89 -13.09 -15.87 -11.73
C LEU A 89 -12.80 -16.57 -10.40
N VAL A 90 -11.53 -16.86 -10.13
CA VAL A 90 -11.06 -17.35 -8.82
C VAL A 90 -10.10 -16.32 -8.24
N VAL A 91 -10.35 -15.87 -7.02
CA VAL A 91 -9.42 -15.01 -6.29
C VAL A 91 -8.44 -15.91 -5.56
N VAL A 92 -7.13 -15.72 -5.76
CA VAL A 92 -6.09 -16.54 -5.12
C VAL A 92 -5.29 -15.70 -4.13
N SER A 93 -5.16 -16.20 -2.90
CA SER A 93 -4.19 -15.67 -1.94
C SER A 93 -2.88 -16.45 -2.05
N PRO A 94 -1.72 -15.78 -2.26
CA PRO A 94 -0.43 -16.46 -2.36
C PRO A 94 0.05 -17.04 -1.02
N ASP A 95 -0.40 -16.48 0.11
CA ASP A 95 -0.03 -16.91 1.45
C ASP A 95 -1.21 -16.78 2.42
N VAL A 96 -1.14 -17.44 3.57
CA VAL A 96 -2.12 -17.35 4.67
C VAL A 96 -2.25 -15.91 5.18
N GLY A 97 -1.16 -15.15 5.22
CA GLY A 97 -1.17 -13.73 5.63
C GLY A 97 -1.92 -12.79 4.68
N GLY A 98 -2.10 -13.20 3.41
CA GLY A 98 -2.83 -12.43 2.39
C GLY A 98 -4.33 -12.74 2.34
N VAL A 99 -4.80 -13.75 3.06
CA VAL A 99 -6.18 -14.28 2.93
C VAL A 99 -7.23 -13.24 3.28
N ALA A 100 -6.97 -12.39 4.28
CA ALA A 100 -7.89 -11.31 4.65
C ALA A 100 -8.09 -10.30 3.51
N ARG A 101 -7.00 -9.95 2.79
CA ARG A 101 -7.08 -9.09 1.60
C ARG A 101 -7.82 -9.78 0.47
N ALA A 102 -7.42 -11.02 0.14
CA ALA A 102 -8.03 -11.79 -0.94
C ALA A 102 -9.53 -12.03 -0.71
N SER A 103 -9.95 -12.32 0.51
CA SER A 103 -11.37 -12.46 0.89
C SER A 103 -12.15 -11.14 0.72
N ALA A 104 -11.56 -10.00 1.07
CA ALA A 104 -12.18 -8.69 0.85
C ALA A 104 -12.34 -8.34 -0.64
N PHE A 105 -11.44 -8.83 -1.50
CA PHE A 105 -11.59 -8.74 -2.96
C PHE A 105 -12.70 -9.66 -3.47
N ALA A 106 -12.72 -10.93 -3.03
CA ALA A 106 -13.73 -11.92 -3.43
C ALA A 106 -15.16 -11.45 -3.15
N LYS A 107 -15.42 -10.90 -1.96
CA LYS A 107 -16.74 -10.35 -1.58
C LYS A 107 -17.21 -9.22 -2.51
N LYS A 108 -16.28 -8.40 -3.02
CA LYS A 108 -16.61 -7.28 -3.92
C LYS A 108 -16.76 -7.72 -5.38
N LEU A 109 -16.19 -8.87 -5.75
CA LEU A 109 -16.26 -9.49 -7.07
C LEU A 109 -17.36 -10.57 -7.12
N SER A 110 -18.59 -10.21 -6.73
CA SER A 110 -19.77 -11.09 -6.80
C SER A 110 -19.59 -12.45 -6.09
N ASP A 111 -18.99 -12.44 -4.90
CA ASP A 111 -18.73 -13.65 -4.10
C ASP A 111 -17.95 -14.74 -4.86
N ALA A 112 -16.94 -14.31 -5.63
CA ALA A 112 -16.07 -15.23 -6.36
C ALA A 112 -15.38 -16.25 -5.44
N PRO A 113 -15.18 -17.49 -5.90
CA PRO A 113 -14.46 -18.52 -5.16
C PRO A 113 -13.05 -18.05 -4.77
N LEU A 114 -12.67 -18.31 -3.51
CA LEU A 114 -11.35 -17.99 -2.95
C LEU A 114 -10.49 -19.26 -2.87
N ALA A 115 -9.30 -19.22 -3.46
CA ALA A 115 -8.26 -20.23 -3.29
C ALA A 115 -7.10 -19.67 -2.46
N ILE A 116 -6.48 -20.52 -1.66
CA ILE A 116 -5.35 -20.16 -0.80
C ILE A 116 -4.22 -21.15 -1.15
N CYS A 117 -3.08 -20.64 -1.58
CA CYS A 117 -1.86 -21.45 -1.63
C CYS A 117 -1.30 -21.56 -0.22
N GLY A 118 -1.19 -22.80 0.26
CA GLY A 118 -0.58 -23.17 1.53
C GLY A 118 0.62 -24.07 1.30
#